data_AF-A0A353R9R0-F1
#
_entry.id   AF-A0A353R9R0-F1
#
_cell.length_a   1.000
_cell.length_b   1.000
_cell.length_c   1.000
_cell.angle_alpha   90.00
_cell.angle_beta   90.00
_cell.angle_gamma   90.00
#
_symmetry.space_group_name_H-M   'P 1'
#
loop_
_entity.id
_entity.type
_entity.pdbx_description
1 polymer ?
#
loop_
_entity_poly.entity_id
_entity_poly.type
_entity_poly.pdbx_seq_one_letter_code
_entity_poly.pdbx_strand_id
1 'polypeptide(L)'
;VYGNFHPGGRYAVFSTNLVLPGFHTQKGERLEVYDRESDLVIVDLEQNMVIPFPDSFAPELRTFPVFSATGDAVYYCNAPQITVPDSIDHLRYDLLKISFDPATGTWGNKADTVVRAAAEGLSVCHPKTSPDGRYLLYSMAHYGTFPIWHQETDLWLLDLHTGETDKLEEVNSRYSDTYHSWSSNSRWFVFASKRDDGLYGKPYFCYVDLQGKAHKPFVLPQRDPQRYHNTLKSYNIPELSRGKLPFGASDIERLYYKVPAEKVSIKQSVDHE
;
A
#
# COMPACT_ATOMS: atom_id res chain seq x y z
N VAL A 1 6.07 3.33 -7.81
CA VAL A 1 6.87 3.45 -6.57
C VAL A 1 5.92 3.63 -5.42
N TYR A 2 5.90 2.67 -4.51
CA TYR A 2 5.14 2.70 -3.26
C TYR A 2 6.13 2.76 -2.10
N GLY A 3 5.76 3.35 -0.97
CA GLY A 3 6.66 3.39 0.16
C GLY A 3 6.04 3.85 1.47
N ASN A 4 6.81 3.66 2.53
CA ASN A 4 6.42 3.96 3.89
C ASN A 4 7.66 4.37 4.71
N PHE A 5 7.48 5.32 5.63
CA PHE A 5 8.52 5.71 6.56
C PHE A 5 8.48 4.80 7.79
N HIS A 6 9.67 4.40 8.25
CA HIS A 6 9.83 3.74 9.53
C HIS A 6 9.31 4.64 10.66
N PRO A 7 8.66 4.11 11.71
CA PRO A 7 8.10 4.91 12.80
C PRO A 7 9.11 5.87 13.47
N GLY A 8 10.38 5.46 13.56
CA GLY A 8 11.48 6.27 14.07
C GLY A 8 12.03 7.34 13.11
N GLY A 9 11.55 7.42 11.87
CA GLY A 9 11.89 8.49 10.91
C GLY A 9 13.23 8.37 10.18
N ARG A 10 14.17 7.52 10.64
CA ARG A 10 15.47 7.32 9.98
C ARG A 10 15.40 6.55 8.66
N TYR A 11 14.55 5.53 8.59
CA TYR A 11 14.45 4.67 7.41
C TYR A 11 13.16 4.92 6.64
N ALA A 12 13.21 4.67 5.34
CA ALA A 12 12.03 4.54 4.50
C ALA A 12 12.17 3.27 3.65
N VAL A 13 11.07 2.55 3.45
CA VAL A 13 11.03 1.39 2.55
C VAL A 13 10.27 1.78 1.29
N PHE A 14 10.81 1.38 0.14
CA PHE A 14 10.21 1.65 -1.16
C PHE A 14 10.21 0.39 -2.02
N SER A 15 9.21 0.30 -2.91
CA SER A 15 9.28 -0.59 -4.06
C SER A 15 9.92 0.13 -5.24
N THR A 16 10.85 -0.54 -5.92
CA THR A 16 11.27 -0.21 -7.28
C THR A 16 10.36 -0.97 -8.22
N ASN A 17 9.84 -0.33 -9.27
CA ASN A 17 8.91 -0.98 -10.19
C ASN A 17 9.18 -0.49 -11.61
N LEU A 18 9.29 -1.42 -12.56
CA LEU A 18 9.17 -1.14 -13.98
C LEU A 18 7.70 -1.30 -14.39
N VAL A 19 6.98 -0.19 -14.30
CA VAL A 19 5.52 -0.12 -14.45
C VAL A 19 5.14 0.07 -15.92
N LEU A 20 4.24 -0.77 -16.43
CA LEU A 20 3.72 -0.68 -17.81
C LEU A 20 2.19 -0.49 -17.78
N PRO A 21 1.65 0.55 -18.46
CA PRO A 21 0.22 0.71 -18.62
C PRO A 21 -0.31 -0.18 -19.75
N GLY A 22 -1.43 -0.87 -19.50
CA GLY A 22 -2.20 -1.63 -20.48
C GLY A 22 -3.61 -1.05 -20.62
N PHE A 23 -4.07 -0.85 -21.86
CA PHE A 23 -5.45 -0.42 -22.12
C PHE A 23 -6.29 -1.63 -22.52
N HIS A 24 -7.42 -1.82 -21.86
CA HIS A 24 -8.33 -2.92 -22.18
C HIS A 24 -9.14 -2.59 -23.43
N THR A 25 -9.27 -3.59 -24.31
CA THR A 25 -10.24 -3.57 -25.41
C THR A 25 -11.59 -4.16 -24.99
N GLN A 26 -11.66 -4.78 -23.81
CA GLN A 26 -12.86 -5.37 -23.23
C GLN A 26 -13.78 -4.32 -22.60
N LYS A 27 -15.10 -4.51 -22.75
CA LYS A 27 -16.10 -3.58 -22.22
C LYS A 27 -16.15 -3.67 -20.69
N GLY A 28 -15.94 -2.55 -20.01
CA GLY A 28 -16.06 -2.44 -18.55
C GLY A 28 -14.72 -2.34 -17.83
N GLU A 29 -13.64 -2.75 -18.49
CA GLU A 29 -12.26 -2.57 -18.05
C GLU A 29 -11.65 -1.40 -18.84
N ARG A 30 -10.79 -0.61 -18.20
CA ARG A 30 -10.28 0.63 -18.81
C ARG A 30 -8.77 0.61 -18.93
N LEU A 31 -8.13 0.59 -17.78
CA LEU A 31 -6.70 0.71 -17.61
C LEU A 31 -6.29 -0.36 -16.61
N GLU A 32 -5.28 -1.13 -16.99
CA GLU A 32 -4.52 -1.96 -16.08
C GLU A 32 -3.11 -1.45 -16.02
N VAL A 33 -2.47 -1.70 -14.89
CA VAL A 33 -1.09 -1.37 -14.67
C VAL A 33 -0.44 -2.61 -14.09
N TYR A 34 0.67 -3.03 -14.69
CA TYR A 34 1.38 -4.20 -14.24
C TYR A 34 2.88 -3.93 -14.17
N ASP A 35 3.51 -4.59 -13.21
CA ASP A 35 4.94 -4.52 -13.00
C ASP A 35 5.60 -5.64 -13.80
N ARG A 36 6.52 -5.27 -14.70
CA ARG A 36 7.37 -6.25 -15.38
C ARG A 36 8.49 -6.74 -14.47
N GLU A 37 9.03 -5.83 -13.67
CA GLU A 37 10.07 -6.06 -12.69
C GLU A 37 9.71 -5.22 -11.45
N SER A 38 9.87 -5.79 -10.27
CA SER A 38 9.75 -5.03 -9.02
C SER A 38 10.55 -5.67 -7.91
N ASP A 39 11.11 -4.84 -7.03
CA ASP A 39 11.77 -5.29 -5.81
C ASP A 39 11.66 -4.24 -4.70
N LEU A 40 12.20 -4.54 -3.52
CA LEU A 40 12.20 -3.64 -2.37
C LEU A 40 13.59 -3.06 -2.09
N VAL A 41 13.59 -1.85 -1.56
CA VAL A 41 14.79 -1.22 -0.99
C VAL A 41 14.44 -0.52 0.31
N ILE A 42 15.38 -0.50 1.25
CA ILE A 42 15.37 0.43 2.37
C ILE A 42 16.32 1.58 2.06
N VAL A 43 15.90 2.79 2.38
CA VAL A 43 16.71 4.00 2.32
C VAL A 43 16.98 4.44 3.75
N ASP A 44 18.26 4.48 4.13
CA ASP A 44 18.76 5.11 5.35
C ASP A 44 18.95 6.61 5.07
N LEU A 45 18.06 7.42 5.64
CA LEU A 45 18.02 8.87 5.41
C LEU A 45 19.11 9.62 6.19
N GLU A 46 19.70 9.00 7.21
CA GLU A 46 20.82 9.61 7.95
C GLU A 46 22.16 9.35 7.25
N GLN A 47 22.32 8.15 6.67
CA GLN A 47 23.57 7.75 6.01
C GLN A 47 23.56 7.98 4.49
N ASN A 48 22.44 8.42 3.91
CA ASN A 48 22.24 8.51 2.47
C ASN A 48 22.64 7.20 1.77
N MET A 49 22.07 6.10 2.24
CA MET A 49 22.42 4.75 1.82
C MET A 49 21.17 3.96 1.44
N VAL A 50 21.25 3.27 0.30
CA VAL A 50 20.25 2.31 -0.16
C VAL A 50 20.68 0.92 0.28
N ILE A 51 19.76 0.16 0.84
CA ILE A 51 19.92 -1.19 1.34
C ILE A 51 18.99 -2.09 0.51
N PRO A 52 19.51 -2.78 -0.51
CA PRO A 52 18.71 -3.67 -1.35
C PRO A 52 18.04 -4.78 -0.56
N PHE A 53 16.96 -5.35 -1.08
CA PHE A 53 16.42 -6.60 -0.57
C PHE A 53 17.46 -7.73 -0.69
N PRO A 54 17.52 -8.71 0.22
CA PRO A 54 18.60 -9.69 0.21
C PRO A 54 18.59 -10.61 -1.02
N ASP A 55 19.76 -10.75 -1.66
CA ASP A 55 19.97 -11.60 -2.86
C ASP A 55 19.80 -13.11 -2.58
N SER A 56 19.72 -13.52 -1.31
CA SER A 56 19.47 -14.91 -0.92
C SER A 56 18.04 -15.38 -1.20
N PHE A 57 17.12 -14.45 -1.47
CA PHE A 57 15.76 -14.78 -1.87
C PHE A 57 15.64 -14.90 -3.40
N ALA A 58 14.77 -15.81 -3.85
CA ALA A 58 14.50 -15.97 -5.28
C ALA A 58 14.00 -14.66 -5.91
N PRO A 59 14.32 -14.38 -7.19
CA PRO A 59 13.80 -13.20 -7.86
C PRO A 59 12.28 -13.34 -8.09
N GLU A 60 11.52 -12.52 -7.40
CA GLU A 60 10.04 -12.47 -7.43
C GLU A 60 9.60 -11.01 -7.51
N LEU A 61 8.32 -10.77 -7.81
CA LEU A 61 7.76 -9.42 -7.82
C LEU A 61 7.43 -9.01 -6.40
N ARG A 62 8.10 -7.97 -5.88
CA ARG A 62 7.86 -7.42 -4.53
C ARG A 62 7.41 -5.98 -4.58
N THR A 63 6.31 -5.67 -3.92
CA THR A 63 5.71 -4.33 -3.96
C THR A 63 4.90 -4.02 -2.70
N PHE A 64 4.35 -2.80 -2.65
CA PHE A 64 3.54 -2.28 -1.55
C PHE A 64 4.12 -2.49 -0.13
N PRO A 65 5.39 -2.11 0.13
CA PRO A 65 5.98 -2.33 1.45
C PRO A 65 5.43 -1.37 2.50
N VAL A 66 5.31 -1.85 3.74
CA VAL A 66 4.96 -1.06 4.93
C VAL A 66 5.70 -1.59 6.16
N PHE A 67 6.20 -0.70 7.02
CA PHE A 67 6.79 -1.10 8.28
C PHE A 67 5.72 -1.60 9.28
N SER A 68 6.12 -2.49 10.19
CA SER A 68 5.38 -2.74 11.42
C SER A 68 5.29 -1.45 12.26
N ALA A 69 4.29 -1.37 13.14
CA ALA A 69 4.13 -0.21 14.01
C ALA A 69 5.34 0.02 14.95
N THR A 70 6.05 -1.06 15.28
CA THR A 70 7.31 -1.03 16.04
C THR A 70 8.54 -0.77 15.16
N GLY A 71 8.43 -0.94 13.84
CA GLY A 71 9.51 -0.73 12.89
C GLY A 71 10.50 -1.90 12.78
N ASP A 72 10.26 -3.00 13.49
CA ASP A 72 11.10 -4.21 13.53
C ASP A 72 10.85 -5.20 12.38
N ALA A 73 9.93 -4.89 11.48
CA ALA A 73 9.58 -5.72 10.35
C ALA A 73 9.01 -4.90 9.20
N VAL A 74 9.04 -5.48 8.01
CA VAL A 74 8.38 -4.97 6.82
C VAL A 74 7.38 -6.02 6.34
N TYR A 75 6.14 -5.58 6.16
CA TYR A 75 5.13 -6.31 5.41
C TYR A 75 5.17 -5.88 3.96
N TYR A 76 5.00 -6.82 3.03
CA TYR A 76 5.05 -6.54 1.59
C TYR A 76 4.25 -7.56 0.79
N CYS A 77 3.83 -7.17 -0.40
CA CYS A 77 3.17 -8.04 -1.34
C CYS A 77 4.21 -8.76 -2.21
N ASN A 78 4.05 -10.07 -2.40
CA ASN A 78 4.98 -10.91 -3.17
C ASN A 78 4.21 -11.80 -4.17
N ALA A 79 4.69 -11.89 -5.41
CA ALA A 79 4.14 -12.77 -6.44
C ALA A 79 5.25 -13.37 -7.32
N PRO A 80 5.05 -14.57 -7.87
CA PRO A 80 5.95 -15.11 -8.88
C PRO A 80 5.94 -14.20 -10.13
N GLN A 81 7.08 -14.15 -10.82
CA GLN A 81 7.14 -13.51 -12.14
C GLN A 81 6.33 -14.32 -13.15
N ILE A 82 5.48 -13.63 -13.92
CA ILE A 82 4.71 -14.22 -15.02
C ILE A 82 4.84 -13.35 -16.27
N THR A 83 4.49 -13.92 -17.42
CA THR A 83 4.42 -13.16 -18.67
C THR A 83 3.21 -12.24 -18.66
N VAL A 84 3.43 -10.94 -18.81
CA VAL A 84 2.41 -9.89 -18.92
C VAL A 84 2.50 -9.20 -20.29
N PRO A 85 1.39 -8.72 -20.88
CA PRO A 85 0.07 -8.57 -20.29
C PRO A 85 -0.82 -9.82 -20.29
N ASP A 86 -0.52 -10.82 -21.12
CA ASP A 86 -1.47 -11.88 -21.46
C ASP A 86 -1.93 -12.73 -20.27
N SER A 87 -1.12 -12.88 -19.23
CA SER A 87 -1.44 -13.68 -18.04
C SER A 87 -1.76 -12.82 -16.81
N ILE A 88 -2.08 -11.53 -16.96
CA ILE A 88 -2.23 -10.59 -15.83
C ILE A 88 -3.30 -11.03 -14.81
N ASP A 89 -4.34 -11.72 -15.27
CA ASP A 89 -5.42 -12.30 -14.45
C ASP A 89 -4.95 -13.43 -13.51
N HIS A 90 -3.75 -13.97 -13.76
CA HIS A 90 -3.07 -14.93 -12.91
C HIS A 90 -2.03 -14.29 -11.97
N LEU A 91 -1.76 -12.99 -12.10
CA LEU A 91 -0.81 -12.29 -11.23
C LEU A 91 -1.45 -12.00 -9.88
N ARG A 92 -1.16 -12.84 -8.88
CA ARG A 92 -1.73 -12.73 -7.54
C ARG A 92 -0.65 -12.60 -6.49
N TYR A 93 -0.78 -11.59 -5.66
CA TYR A 93 0.17 -11.28 -4.60
C TYR A 93 -0.31 -11.82 -3.26
N ASP A 94 0.57 -12.55 -2.59
CA ASP A 94 0.45 -12.89 -1.17
C ASP A 94 1.03 -11.77 -0.30
N LEU A 95 0.57 -11.67 0.96
CA LEU A 95 1.18 -10.78 1.95
C LEU A 95 2.25 -11.54 2.73
N LEU A 96 3.49 -11.04 2.69
CA LEU A 96 4.62 -11.58 3.42
C LEU A 96 5.11 -10.59 4.49
N LYS A 97 5.89 -11.10 5.42
CA LYS A 97 6.60 -10.35 6.47
C LYS A 97 8.05 -10.79 6.50
N ILE A 98 8.97 -9.83 6.58
CA ILE A 98 10.39 -10.05 6.84
C ILE A 98 10.83 -9.15 8.00
N SER A 99 11.70 -9.62 8.89
CA SER A 99 12.22 -8.78 9.97
C SER A 99 13.17 -7.71 9.44
N PHE A 100 13.28 -6.61 10.18
CA PHE A 100 14.22 -5.53 9.93
C PHE A 100 14.81 -5.08 11.26
N ASP A 101 16.13 -5.00 11.36
CA ASP A 101 16.82 -4.45 12.52
C ASP A 101 17.14 -2.96 12.27
N PRO A 102 16.41 -2.01 12.89
CA PRO A 102 16.67 -0.59 12.73
C PRO A 102 17.94 -0.12 13.45
N ALA A 103 18.54 -0.92 14.34
CA ALA A 103 19.82 -0.54 14.98
C ALA A 103 20.99 -0.68 13.99
N THR A 104 20.94 -1.71 13.14
CA THR A 104 22.02 -2.06 12.19
C THR A 104 21.67 -1.79 10.72
N GLY A 105 20.40 -1.52 10.42
CA GLY A 105 19.90 -1.33 9.06
C GLY A 105 20.03 -2.63 8.26
N THR A 106 19.55 -3.75 8.79
CA THR A 106 19.64 -5.06 8.12
C THR A 106 18.31 -5.76 8.03
N TRP A 107 18.05 -6.36 6.87
CA TRP A 107 16.96 -7.31 6.68
C TRP A 107 17.22 -8.60 7.45
N GLY A 108 16.15 -9.29 7.82
CA GLY A 108 16.19 -10.69 8.20
C GLY A 108 16.57 -11.60 7.03
N ASN A 109 16.82 -12.87 7.35
CA ASN A 109 17.16 -13.92 6.38
C ASN A 109 16.01 -14.91 6.10
N LYS A 110 14.82 -14.65 6.67
CA LYS A 110 13.62 -15.46 6.51
C LYS A 110 12.40 -14.57 6.35
N ALA A 111 11.56 -14.88 5.37
CA ALA A 111 10.25 -14.28 5.19
C ALA A 111 9.14 -15.28 5.56
N ASP A 112 8.11 -14.81 6.25
CA ASP A 112 6.93 -15.60 6.61
C ASP A 112 5.72 -15.10 5.80
N THR A 113 4.90 -16.02 5.27
CA THR A 113 3.62 -15.68 4.64
C THR A 113 2.59 -15.33 5.71
N VAL A 114 2.01 -14.14 5.64
CA VAL A 114 0.98 -13.62 6.54
C VAL A 114 -0.41 -13.90 5.99
N VAL A 115 -0.64 -13.64 4.70
CA VAL A 115 -1.90 -13.93 3.99
C VAL A 115 -1.56 -14.62 2.68
N ARG A 116 -2.12 -15.82 2.48
CA ARG A 116 -1.96 -16.61 1.26
C ARG A 116 -3.16 -16.40 0.31
N ALA A 117 -3.30 -15.20 -0.21
CA ALA A 117 -4.42 -14.80 -1.07
C ALA A 117 -4.45 -15.56 -2.40
N ALA A 118 -3.29 -15.86 -2.98
CA ALA A 118 -3.20 -16.53 -4.28
C ALA A 118 -3.87 -17.91 -4.28
N ALA A 119 -3.81 -18.62 -3.15
CA ALA A 119 -4.46 -19.92 -2.96
C ALA A 119 -6.00 -19.84 -2.94
N GLU A 120 -6.55 -18.66 -2.65
CA GLU A 120 -8.00 -18.40 -2.67
C GLU A 120 -8.44 -17.74 -3.98
N GLY A 121 -7.54 -17.59 -4.95
CA GLY A 121 -7.82 -16.92 -6.21
C GLY A 121 -7.88 -15.40 -6.12
N LEU A 122 -7.28 -14.81 -5.08
CA LEU A 122 -7.27 -13.38 -4.79
C LEU A 122 -5.85 -12.82 -4.74
N SER A 123 -5.74 -11.50 -4.66
CA SER A 123 -4.47 -10.75 -4.64
C SER A 123 -4.53 -9.63 -3.60
N VAL A 124 -3.51 -9.56 -2.73
CA VAL A 124 -3.36 -8.50 -1.73
C VAL A 124 -2.73 -7.26 -2.35
N CYS A 125 -3.29 -6.10 -2.03
CA CYS A 125 -2.73 -4.79 -2.37
C CYS A 125 -2.71 -3.85 -1.14
N HIS A 126 -1.77 -2.91 -1.15
CA HIS A 126 -1.73 -1.77 -0.21
C HIS A 126 -1.85 -2.12 1.29
N PRO A 127 -1.05 -3.05 1.86
CA PRO A 127 -1.05 -3.26 3.30
C PRO A 127 -0.69 -1.98 4.06
N LYS A 128 -1.41 -1.70 5.15
CA LYS A 128 -1.18 -0.58 6.07
C LYS A 128 -1.38 -1.02 7.51
N THR A 129 -0.31 -0.97 8.29
CA THR A 129 -0.34 -1.25 9.72
C THR A 129 -1.01 -0.11 10.48
N SER A 130 -1.83 -0.45 11.48
CA SER A 130 -2.39 0.54 12.38
C SER A 130 -1.28 1.09 13.30
N PRO A 131 -1.32 2.37 13.69
CA PRO A 131 -0.27 2.97 14.54
C PRO A 131 -0.06 2.31 15.91
N ASP A 132 -1.05 1.57 16.42
CA ASP A 132 -0.96 0.81 17.66
C ASP A 132 -0.43 -0.62 17.46
N GLY A 133 -0.17 -1.02 16.22
CA GLY A 133 0.32 -2.35 15.86
C GLY A 133 -0.71 -3.47 15.99
N ARG A 134 -1.99 -3.16 16.26
CA ARG A 134 -3.02 -4.19 16.42
C ARG A 134 -3.52 -4.75 15.10
N TYR A 135 -3.63 -3.92 14.07
CA TYR A 135 -4.28 -4.28 12.82
C TYR A 135 -3.39 -4.07 11.61
N LEU A 136 -3.70 -4.82 10.55
CA LEU A 136 -3.21 -4.58 9.20
C LEU A 136 -4.42 -4.51 8.27
N LEU A 137 -4.66 -3.33 7.71
CA LEU A 137 -5.69 -3.08 6.71
C LEU A 137 -5.08 -3.24 5.33
N TYR A 138 -5.76 -3.92 4.41
CA TYR A 138 -5.29 -4.16 3.05
C TYR A 138 -6.47 -4.27 2.08
N SER A 139 -6.19 -4.10 0.79
CA SER A 139 -7.16 -4.32 -0.29
C SER A 139 -7.04 -5.76 -0.81
N MET A 140 -8.16 -6.35 -1.18
CA MET A 140 -8.27 -7.67 -1.78
C MET A 140 -8.98 -7.56 -3.13
N ALA A 141 -8.28 -7.91 -4.21
CA ALA A 141 -8.79 -7.94 -5.57
C ALA A 141 -8.61 -9.34 -6.19
N HIS A 142 -9.09 -9.58 -7.40
CA HIS A 142 -8.85 -10.86 -8.07
C HIS A 142 -7.39 -11.05 -8.53
N TYR A 143 -6.72 -9.96 -8.94
CA TYR A 143 -5.34 -10.00 -9.47
C TYR A 143 -4.71 -8.59 -9.56
N GLY A 144 -3.44 -8.53 -9.96
CA GLY A 144 -2.77 -7.31 -10.40
C GLY A 144 -2.36 -6.36 -9.26
N THR A 145 -2.02 -5.12 -9.65
CA THR A 145 -1.52 -4.07 -8.73
C THR A 145 -2.33 -2.77 -8.82
N PHE A 146 -3.45 -2.74 -9.55
CA PHE A 146 -4.24 -1.54 -9.76
C PHE A 146 -5.73 -1.68 -9.35
N PRO A 147 -5.98 -2.06 -8.09
CA PRO A 147 -7.30 -2.52 -7.64
C PRO A 147 -8.40 -1.45 -7.69
N ILE A 148 -8.05 -0.16 -7.80
CA ILE A 148 -9.03 0.93 -7.86
C ILE A 148 -9.96 0.84 -9.10
N TRP A 149 -9.56 0.09 -10.14
CA TRP A 149 -10.40 -0.19 -11.31
C TRP A 149 -11.13 -1.54 -11.27
N HIS A 150 -10.83 -2.38 -10.29
CA HIS A 150 -11.44 -3.68 -10.06
C HIS A 150 -12.65 -3.48 -9.14
N GLN A 151 -13.87 -3.58 -9.70
CA GLN A 151 -15.11 -3.25 -8.97
C GLN A 151 -15.33 -4.11 -7.73
N GLU A 152 -14.82 -5.34 -7.76
CA GLU A 152 -14.86 -6.32 -6.69
C GLU A 152 -13.88 -6.03 -5.54
N THR A 153 -13.04 -5.00 -5.65
CA THR A 153 -12.02 -4.79 -4.62
C THR A 153 -12.65 -4.36 -3.32
N ASP A 154 -12.38 -5.16 -2.30
CA ASP A 154 -12.79 -4.94 -0.92
C ASP A 154 -11.60 -4.61 -0.01
N LEU A 155 -11.88 -3.93 1.10
CA LEU A 155 -10.94 -3.79 2.21
C LEU A 155 -11.10 -4.96 3.19
N TRP A 156 -9.99 -5.50 3.66
CA TRP A 156 -9.94 -6.57 4.66
C TRP A 156 -9.05 -6.13 5.83
N LEU A 157 -9.42 -6.54 7.05
CA LEU A 157 -8.74 -6.16 8.29
C LEU A 157 -8.23 -7.40 9.02
N LEU A 158 -6.92 -7.56 9.08
CA LEU A 158 -6.25 -8.59 9.86
C LEU A 158 -5.94 -8.07 11.27
N ASP A 159 -6.41 -8.77 12.31
CA ASP A 159 -5.91 -8.57 13.68
C ASP A 159 -4.58 -9.33 13.82
N LEU A 160 -3.49 -8.57 14.01
CA LEU A 160 -2.13 -9.10 14.07
C LEU A 160 -1.85 -9.88 15.37
N HIS A 161 -2.70 -9.75 16.40
CA HIS A 161 -2.57 -10.48 17.66
C HIS A 161 -3.26 -11.83 17.59
N THR A 162 -4.45 -11.91 16.99
CA THR A 162 -5.24 -13.16 16.92
C THR A 162 -5.00 -13.92 15.63
N GLY A 163 -4.59 -13.24 14.56
CA GLY A 163 -4.51 -13.80 13.20
C GLY A 163 -5.88 -13.88 12.50
N GLU A 164 -6.96 -13.40 13.13
CA GLU A 164 -8.30 -13.39 12.55
C GLU A 164 -8.44 -12.25 11.55
N THR A 165 -9.22 -12.49 10.49
CA THR A 165 -9.45 -11.52 9.42
C THR A 165 -10.93 -11.21 9.27
N ASP A 166 -11.28 -9.93 9.32
CA ASP A 166 -12.60 -9.40 9.01
C ASP A 166 -12.64 -8.90 7.56
N LYS A 167 -13.65 -9.34 6.80
CA LYS A 167 -13.88 -8.92 5.40
C LYS A 167 -14.57 -7.56 5.30
N LEU A 168 -14.89 -6.91 6.42
CA LEU A 168 -15.45 -5.57 6.50
C LEU A 168 -16.74 -5.38 5.68
N GLU A 169 -17.66 -6.35 5.73
CA GLU A 169 -18.92 -6.33 4.94
C GLU A 169 -19.76 -5.05 5.18
N GLU A 170 -19.74 -4.49 6.39
CA GLU A 170 -20.43 -3.23 6.75
C GLU A 170 -19.74 -1.97 6.19
N VAL A 171 -18.48 -2.09 5.76
CA VAL A 171 -17.67 -0.98 5.23
C VAL A 171 -17.68 -0.97 3.72
N ASN A 172 -17.48 -2.15 3.13
CA ASN A 172 -17.33 -2.34 1.71
C ASN A 172 -18.63 -2.06 0.94
N SER A 173 -18.49 -1.93 -0.38
CA SER A 173 -19.59 -1.63 -1.28
C SER A 173 -19.51 -2.51 -2.53
N ARG A 174 -20.51 -2.42 -3.40
CA ARG A 174 -20.48 -3.14 -4.69
C ARG A 174 -19.44 -2.60 -5.69
N TYR A 175 -18.72 -1.56 -5.33
CA TYR A 175 -17.69 -0.91 -6.15
C TYR A 175 -16.39 -0.80 -5.35
N SER A 176 -15.29 -0.54 -6.05
CA SER A 176 -13.95 -0.58 -5.47
C SER A 176 -13.78 0.31 -4.24
N ASP A 177 -13.27 -0.31 -3.18
CA ASP A 177 -12.84 0.30 -1.93
C ASP A 177 -11.35 0.00 -1.73
N THR A 178 -10.51 1.03 -1.86
CA THR A 178 -9.04 0.88 -1.97
C THR A 178 -8.30 2.03 -1.31
N TYR A 179 -6.96 1.98 -1.29
CA TYR A 179 -6.07 3.07 -0.88
C TYR A 179 -6.51 3.75 0.42
N HIS A 180 -5.99 3.23 1.52
CA HIS A 180 -6.41 3.62 2.86
C HIS A 180 -5.26 4.18 3.69
N SER A 181 -5.63 4.92 4.73
CA SER A 181 -4.72 5.52 5.69
C SER A 181 -5.34 5.53 7.06
N TRP A 182 -4.55 5.15 8.06
CA TRP A 182 -4.96 5.14 9.46
C TRP A 182 -4.81 6.52 10.11
N SER A 183 -5.76 6.85 10.97
CA SER A 183 -5.58 7.94 11.93
C SER A 183 -4.53 7.58 12.97
N SER A 184 -3.86 8.60 13.52
CA SER A 184 -2.80 8.42 14.53
C SER A 184 -3.24 7.74 15.83
N ASN A 185 -4.55 7.59 16.08
CA ASN A 185 -5.08 6.91 17.25
C ASN A 185 -5.58 5.49 16.95
N SER A 186 -5.43 5.02 15.71
CA SER A 186 -5.86 3.69 15.26
C SER A 186 -7.37 3.44 15.31
N ARG A 187 -8.20 4.47 15.49
CA ARG A 187 -9.66 4.33 15.63
C ARG A 187 -10.45 4.78 14.43
N TRP A 188 -9.76 5.34 13.45
CA TRP A 188 -10.34 5.76 12.19
C TRP A 188 -9.41 5.38 11.07
N PHE A 189 -9.98 5.03 9.93
CA PHE A 189 -9.26 5.02 8.68
C PHE A 189 -10.07 5.78 7.62
N VAL A 190 -9.34 6.40 6.69
CA VAL A 190 -9.89 6.96 5.47
C VAL A 190 -9.53 6.03 4.32
N PHE A 191 -10.38 5.93 3.30
CA PHE A 191 -10.13 5.13 2.11
C PHE A 191 -10.79 5.74 0.87
N ALA A 192 -10.27 5.41 -0.30
CA ALA A 192 -10.84 5.82 -1.57
C ALA A 192 -11.95 4.83 -1.97
N SER A 193 -13.18 5.34 -2.11
CA SER A 193 -14.33 4.54 -2.52
C SER A 193 -14.97 5.08 -3.79
N LYS A 194 -15.34 4.18 -4.70
CA LYS A 194 -16.17 4.51 -5.87
C LYS A 194 -17.65 4.21 -5.67
N ARG A 195 -18.11 3.99 -4.43
CA ARG A 195 -19.44 3.48 -4.12
C ARG A 195 -20.65 4.23 -4.71
N ASP A 196 -20.48 5.51 -5.03
CA ASP A 196 -21.58 6.35 -5.50
C ASP A 196 -21.88 6.17 -6.99
N ASP A 197 -20.86 6.25 -7.84
CA ASP A 197 -21.01 6.27 -9.30
C ASP A 197 -20.14 5.25 -10.04
N GLY A 198 -19.27 4.51 -9.34
CA GLY A 198 -18.32 3.56 -9.92
C GLY A 198 -17.17 4.20 -10.70
N LEU A 199 -17.09 5.53 -10.74
CA LEU A 199 -16.16 6.29 -11.59
C LEU A 199 -15.12 7.04 -10.76
N TYR A 200 -15.58 7.93 -9.88
CA TYR A 200 -14.74 8.85 -9.12
C TYR A 200 -14.57 8.38 -7.68
N GLY A 201 -13.32 8.20 -7.27
CA GLY A 201 -12.97 7.90 -5.89
C GLY A 201 -13.28 9.10 -4.99
N LYS A 202 -13.99 8.87 -3.90
CA LYS A 202 -14.23 9.86 -2.84
C LYS A 202 -13.64 9.33 -1.53
N PRO A 203 -13.17 10.22 -0.64
CA PRO A 203 -12.64 9.80 0.66
C PRO A 203 -13.79 9.46 1.61
N TYR A 204 -13.84 8.20 2.04
CA TYR A 204 -14.76 7.70 3.05
C TYR A 204 -14.02 7.42 4.35
N PHE A 205 -14.66 7.72 5.47
CA PHE A 205 -14.15 7.53 6.81
C PHE A 205 -14.91 6.40 7.49
N CYS A 206 -14.18 5.50 8.14
CA CYS A 206 -14.72 4.43 8.96
C CYS A 206 -14.17 4.54 10.39
N TYR A 207 -15.04 4.31 11.37
CA TYR A 207 -14.66 4.18 12.78
C TYR A 207 -14.44 2.72 13.13
N VAL A 208 -13.37 2.45 13.88
CA VAL A 208 -13.10 1.15 14.52
C VAL A 208 -13.23 1.32 16.02
N ASP A 209 -14.10 0.52 16.65
CA ASP A 209 -14.38 0.63 18.08
C ASP A 209 -13.32 -0.06 18.97
N LEU A 210 -13.55 -0.08 20.29
CA LEU A 210 -12.57 -0.61 21.26
C LEU A 210 -12.42 -2.12 21.12
N GLN A 211 -13.47 -2.78 20.66
CA GLN A 211 -13.55 -4.21 20.47
C GLN A 211 -12.91 -4.61 19.13
N GLY A 212 -12.74 -3.67 18.21
CA GLY A 212 -12.15 -3.89 16.89
C GLY A 212 -13.16 -3.94 15.76
N LYS A 213 -14.44 -3.67 16.05
CA LYS A 213 -15.48 -3.69 15.03
C LYS A 213 -15.43 -2.40 14.22
N ALA A 214 -15.36 -2.54 12.91
CA ALA A 214 -15.53 -1.45 11.96
C ALA A 214 -17.02 -1.10 11.78
N HIS A 215 -17.32 0.18 11.69
CA HIS A 215 -18.69 0.69 11.58
C HIS A 215 -18.96 1.30 10.20
N LYS A 216 -20.24 1.45 9.87
CA LYS A 216 -20.68 2.02 8.60
C LYS A 216 -19.94 3.34 8.28
N PRO A 217 -19.32 3.45 7.10
CA PRO A 217 -18.52 4.61 6.74
C PRO A 217 -19.37 5.77 6.23
N PHE A 218 -18.78 6.96 6.21
CA PHE A 218 -19.35 8.18 5.64
C PHE A 218 -18.33 8.96 4.81
N VAL A 219 -18.80 9.65 3.78
CA VAL A 219 -17.95 10.47 2.90
C VAL A 219 -17.48 11.74 3.61
N LEU A 220 -16.27 12.21 3.34
CA LEU A 220 -15.75 13.47 3.87
C LEU A 220 -16.72 14.64 3.62
N PRO A 221 -17.32 15.22 4.67
CA PRO A 221 -18.26 16.33 4.49
C PRO A 221 -17.60 17.51 3.79
N GLN A 222 -18.30 18.08 2.82
CA GLN A 222 -17.88 19.27 2.10
C GLN A 222 -18.67 20.48 2.59
N ARG A 223 -18.04 21.66 2.58
CA ARG A 223 -18.73 22.92 2.92
C ARG A 223 -19.94 23.18 2.02
N ASP A 224 -19.82 22.85 0.73
CA ASP A 224 -20.94 22.80 -0.21
C ASP A 224 -21.29 21.33 -0.48
N PRO A 225 -22.48 20.85 -0.08
CA PRO A 225 -22.91 19.47 -0.34
C PRO A 225 -22.93 19.09 -1.82
N GLN A 226 -23.08 20.05 -2.74
CA GLN A 226 -23.08 19.81 -4.18
C GLN A 226 -21.68 19.58 -4.76
N ARG A 227 -20.63 19.78 -3.96
CA ARG A 227 -19.23 19.70 -4.40
C ARG A 227 -18.89 18.40 -5.12
N TYR A 228 -19.37 17.27 -4.61
CA TYR A 228 -19.10 15.96 -5.21
C TYR A 228 -19.89 15.68 -6.49
N HIS A 229 -21.02 16.35 -6.70
CA HIS A 229 -21.79 16.25 -7.94
C HIS A 229 -21.20 17.12 -9.05
N ASN A 230 -20.53 18.22 -8.67
CA ASN A 230 -20.06 19.25 -9.60
C ASN A 230 -18.53 19.23 -9.80
N THR A 231 -17.86 18.11 -9.53
CA THR A 231 -16.39 18.00 -9.68
C THR A 231 -15.99 16.79 -10.50
N LEU A 232 -14.99 16.99 -11.37
CA LEU A 232 -14.34 15.91 -12.13
C LEU A 232 -13.08 15.38 -11.40
N LYS A 233 -12.90 15.72 -10.11
CA LYS A 233 -11.75 15.28 -9.32
C LYS A 233 -12.02 13.91 -8.70
N SER A 234 -11.06 12.99 -8.86
CA SER A 234 -11.01 11.71 -8.15
C SER A 234 -9.96 11.76 -7.05
N TYR A 235 -10.32 11.33 -5.84
CA TYR A 235 -9.44 11.30 -4.67
C TYR A 235 -8.96 9.86 -4.45
N ASN A 236 -7.85 9.50 -5.09
CA ASN A 236 -7.41 8.10 -5.19
C ASN A 236 -6.47 7.64 -4.07
N ILE A 237 -5.78 8.56 -3.38
CA ILE A 237 -4.82 8.25 -2.32
C ILE A 237 -5.08 9.19 -1.13
N PRO A 238 -6.16 8.99 -0.37
CA PRO A 238 -6.42 9.80 0.81
C PRO A 238 -5.46 9.42 1.93
N GLU A 239 -4.84 10.42 2.55
CA GLU A 239 -3.89 10.25 3.66
C GLU A 239 -4.32 11.09 4.86
N LEU A 240 -4.21 10.53 6.07
CA LEU A 240 -4.48 11.23 7.32
C LEU A 240 -3.19 11.81 7.90
N SER A 241 -3.30 13.03 8.43
CA SER A 241 -2.24 13.70 9.17
C SER A 241 -2.79 14.29 10.46
N ARG A 242 -1.93 14.42 11.48
CA ARG A 242 -2.27 15.04 12.77
C ARG A 242 -2.54 16.54 12.65
N GLY A 243 -2.15 17.16 11.54
CA GLY A 243 -2.30 18.59 11.36
C GLY A 243 -2.21 19.02 9.91
N LYS A 244 -2.27 20.34 9.71
CA LYS A 244 -2.12 20.96 8.40
C LYS A 244 -0.72 20.70 7.84
N LEU A 245 -0.65 20.35 6.56
CA LEU A 245 0.63 20.23 5.87
C LEU A 245 1.36 21.58 5.80
N PRO A 246 2.65 21.65 6.12
CA PRO A 246 3.43 22.89 6.10
C PRO A 246 3.89 23.28 4.68
N PHE A 247 3.52 22.52 3.65
CA PHE A 247 3.89 22.74 2.25
C PHE A 247 2.70 22.46 1.32
N GLY A 248 2.76 23.01 0.11
CA GLY A 248 1.83 22.74 -0.98
C GLY A 248 2.51 22.19 -2.23
N ALA A 249 1.71 21.94 -3.27
CA ALA A 249 2.20 21.35 -4.53
C ALA A 249 3.35 22.16 -5.17
N SER A 250 3.26 23.49 -5.16
CA SER A 250 4.29 24.37 -5.73
C SER A 250 5.62 24.34 -4.96
N ASP A 251 5.58 24.06 -3.65
CA ASP A 251 6.82 23.91 -2.87
C ASP A 251 7.55 22.63 -3.27
N ILE A 252 6.81 21.53 -3.45
CA ILE A 252 7.35 20.23 -3.90
C ILE A 252 7.89 20.33 -5.32
N GLU A 253 7.14 20.94 -6.25
CA GLU A 253 7.57 21.17 -7.63
C GLU A 253 8.89 21.95 -7.69
N ARG A 254 8.99 23.03 -6.90
CA ARG A 254 10.21 23.83 -6.83
C ARG A 254 11.40 23.01 -6.31
N LEU A 255 11.21 22.19 -5.29
CA LEU A 255 12.27 21.32 -4.77
C LEU A 255 12.72 20.33 -5.84
N TYR A 256 11.77 19.66 -6.51
CA TYR A 256 12.06 18.65 -7.54
C TYR A 256 12.91 19.21 -8.69
N TYR A 257 12.62 20.43 -9.17
CA TYR A 257 13.34 21.02 -10.30
C TYR A 257 14.60 21.80 -9.93
N LYS A 258 14.70 22.31 -8.68
CA LYS A 258 15.78 23.25 -8.30
C LYS A 258 16.79 22.69 -7.31
N VAL A 259 16.46 21.60 -6.61
CA VAL A 259 17.37 20.98 -5.64
C VAL A 259 17.98 19.75 -6.31
N PRO A 260 19.31 19.70 -6.48
CA PRO A 260 19.97 18.49 -6.97
C PRO A 260 19.65 17.30 -6.06
N ALA A 261 19.42 16.13 -6.66
CA ALA A 261 19.23 14.91 -5.89
C ALA A 261 20.46 14.63 -5.02
N GLU A 262 20.22 14.21 -3.78
CA GLU A 262 21.29 13.81 -2.87
C GLU A 262 22.02 12.58 -3.43
N LYS A 263 23.34 12.54 -3.21
CA LYS A 263 24.13 11.37 -3.59
C LYS A 263 23.86 10.25 -2.61
N VAL A 264 23.39 9.12 -3.12
CA VAL A 264 23.16 7.92 -2.32
C VAL A 264 24.22 6.86 -2.62
N SER A 265 24.68 6.18 -1.58
CA SER A 265 25.52 4.99 -1.67
C SER A 265 24.64 3.72 -1.66
N ILE A 266 25.17 2.59 -2.12
CA ILE A 266 24.48 1.29 -2.02
C ILE A 266 25.27 0.44 -1.03
N LYS A 267 24.59 -0.11 -0.02
CA LYS A 267 25.16 -1.08 0.92
C LYS A 267 25.52 -2.34 0.15
N GLN A 268 26.81 -2.64 0.04
CA GLN A 268 27.26 -3.89 -0.56
C GLN A 268 26.89 -5.05 0.37
N SER A 269 26.38 -6.14 -0.20
CA SER A 269 26.21 -7.41 0.51
C SER A 269 27.58 -7.87 1.01
N VAL A 270 27.70 -8.09 2.32
CA VAL A 270 28.90 -8.73 2.87
C VAL A 270 28.74 -10.21 2.58
N ASP A 271 29.59 -10.75 1.71
CA ASP A 271 29.70 -12.20 1.51
C ASP A 271 30.03 -12.82 2.88
N HIS A 272 29.08 -13.57 3.42
CA HIS A 272 29.36 -14.47 4.53
C HIS A 272 29.93 -15.75 3.93
N GLU A 273 31.27 -15.88 3.95
CA GLU A 273 31.99 -17.15 3.76
C GLU A 273 31.53 -18.22 4.76
#